data_AF-A0A6C0DQ12-F1
#
_entry.id   AF-A0A6C0DQ12-F1
#
_cell.length_a   1.000
_cell.length_b   1.000
_cell.length_c   1.000
_cell.angle_alpha   90.00
_cell.angle_beta   90.00
_cell.angle_gamma   90.00
#
_symmetry.space_group_name_H-M   'P 1'
#
loop_
_entity.id
_entity.type
_entity.pdbx_description
1 polymer ?
#
loop_
_entity_poly.entity_id
_entity_poly.type
_entity_poly.pdbx_seq_one_letter_code
_entity_poly.pdbx_strand_id
1 'polypeptide(L)'
;MQTDGSFNIVELIENHPITRLSGTYQNNLLKKIKENFTDNEQQLFVASFYSYLNYNQRTDFVIDLDNVWKWLGFNQKFNAKYMLEKNFVIDNDYKIIAPEASGAKKNTIHIKGGHNKETIMLTIHTFKRFCLKAATKKSEQIHEYYIKLEETIQDVIQQETDELKLQLENKDRVIQKSENEKFIIREKTLIDQFPKNTQCIYYGIIDNLSDNGEKLIKFGNSNHLKLRIMQHRDTYQNFRLMNSFKVDNKLQIESAIKEHSFFKDRLRSITIKNKNHVELLSIDGITIPNIDKAIKTIIMNVEYSTENYIKLLDENQSLKKQLWERGETDNTHAVITLTSENKRLLLENNKLFRKYNALLRKTGNVDTPLSHDISSLSSDNGEPINTNIIKSIKRITKNKDGKYIINGITYDKLFGSRHDVWYGNAYKTTGELTKDDLIINNTGKIISKKKSIHETVYDRFSQTGVNLTPDREPN
;
A
#
# COMPACT_ATOMS: atom_id res chain seq x y z
N MET A 1 -31.29 -9.40 -47.68
CA MET A 1 -31.88 -10.31 -48.68
C MET A 1 -33.18 -10.84 -48.09
N GLN A 2 -34.30 -10.56 -48.76
CA GLN A 2 -35.65 -11.19 -48.72
C GLN A 2 -36.13 -11.77 -47.37
N THR A 3 -37.26 -11.36 -46.81
CA THR A 3 -38.58 -11.46 -47.47
C THR A 3 -39.52 -10.28 -47.19
N ASP A 4 -40.07 -9.78 -48.28
CA ASP A 4 -41.20 -8.88 -48.42
C ASP A 4 -42.53 -9.61 -48.12
N GLY A 5 -42.66 -10.12 -46.88
CA GLY A 5 -43.78 -10.96 -46.47
C GLY A 5 -44.43 -10.42 -45.19
N SER A 6 -45.68 -9.98 -45.28
CA SER A 6 -46.49 -9.61 -44.11
C SER A 6 -46.46 -10.73 -43.07
N PHE A 7 -46.18 -10.40 -41.81
CA PHE A 7 -46.19 -11.38 -40.72
C PHE A 7 -47.64 -11.68 -40.32
N ASN A 8 -48.12 -12.88 -40.67
CA ASN A 8 -49.47 -13.32 -40.31
C ASN A 8 -49.48 -13.90 -38.90
N ILE A 9 -49.67 -13.02 -37.91
CA ILE A 9 -49.74 -13.42 -36.50
C ILE A 9 -50.87 -14.41 -36.21
N VAL A 10 -51.98 -14.35 -36.96
CA VAL A 10 -53.14 -15.25 -36.78
C VAL A 10 -52.77 -16.67 -37.21
N GLU A 11 -52.10 -16.81 -38.35
CA GLU A 11 -51.62 -18.11 -38.82
C GLU A 11 -50.57 -18.72 -37.87
N LEU A 12 -49.69 -17.90 -37.29
CA LEU A 12 -48.75 -18.35 -36.27
C LEU A 12 -49.47 -18.86 -35.01
N ILE A 13 -50.55 -18.19 -34.60
CA ILE A 13 -51.37 -18.59 -33.45
C ILE A 13 -52.13 -19.88 -33.79
N GLU A 14 -52.78 -19.97 -34.95
CA GLU A 14 -53.73 -21.05 -35.25
C GLU A 14 -53.07 -22.35 -35.77
N ASN A 15 -51.92 -22.27 -36.46
CA ASN A 15 -51.40 -23.39 -37.25
C ASN A 15 -50.01 -23.93 -36.86
N HIS A 16 -49.33 -23.41 -35.82
CA HIS A 16 -47.95 -23.82 -35.56
C HIS A 16 -47.81 -25.06 -34.63
N PRO A 17 -47.13 -26.15 -35.06
CA PRO A 17 -46.93 -27.38 -34.27
C PRO A 17 -45.87 -27.29 -33.14
N ILE A 18 -45.44 -26.10 -32.71
CA ILE A 18 -44.46 -25.94 -31.60
C ILE A 18 -45.13 -26.18 -30.22
N THR A 19 -46.31 -26.82 -30.18
CA THR A 19 -47.06 -27.17 -28.97
C THR A 19 -46.46 -28.32 -28.16
N ARG A 20 -45.13 -28.36 -28.02
CA ARG A 20 -44.46 -29.09 -26.94
C ARG A 20 -43.23 -28.29 -26.52
N LEU A 21 -43.41 -27.37 -25.57
CA LEU A 21 -42.31 -26.82 -24.76
C LEU A 21 -41.45 -28.01 -24.31
N SER A 22 -40.28 -28.17 -24.93
CA SER A 22 -39.42 -29.35 -24.79
C SER A 22 -38.97 -29.52 -23.34
N GLY A 23 -38.94 -30.75 -22.85
CA GLY A 23 -38.85 -31.09 -21.42
C GLY A 23 -37.53 -30.79 -20.68
N THR A 24 -36.65 -29.93 -21.21
CA THR A 24 -35.29 -29.74 -20.67
C THR A 24 -34.88 -28.28 -20.47
N TYR A 25 -35.82 -27.39 -20.18
CA TYR A 25 -35.48 -26.12 -19.51
C TYR A 25 -36.62 -25.69 -18.58
N GLN A 26 -36.48 -25.95 -17.28
CA GLN A 26 -37.48 -25.62 -16.27
C GLN A 26 -37.34 -24.15 -15.88
N ASN A 27 -38.08 -23.28 -16.57
CA ASN A 27 -38.48 -22.01 -15.99
C ASN A 27 -39.87 -22.22 -15.36
N ASN A 28 -40.03 -21.86 -14.09
CA ASN A 28 -41.28 -22.05 -13.34
C ASN A 28 -42.48 -21.42 -14.07
N LEU A 29 -42.26 -20.33 -14.81
CA LEU A 29 -43.26 -19.71 -15.68
C LEU A 29 -43.72 -20.64 -16.81
N LEU A 30 -42.80 -21.30 -17.53
CA LEU A 30 -43.16 -22.20 -18.62
C LEU A 30 -43.93 -23.43 -18.12
N LYS A 31 -43.59 -23.92 -16.92
CA LYS A 31 -44.33 -25.01 -16.27
C LYS A 31 -45.75 -24.57 -15.94
N LYS A 32 -45.93 -23.42 -15.27
CA LYS A 32 -47.26 -22.88 -14.95
C LYS A 32 -48.08 -22.58 -16.20
N ILE A 33 -47.47 -22.04 -17.25
CA ILE A 33 -48.15 -21.80 -18.53
C ILE A 33 -48.64 -23.14 -19.12
N LYS A 34 -47.79 -24.16 -19.16
CA LYS A 34 -48.17 -25.48 -19.69
C LYS A 34 -49.29 -26.16 -18.89
N GLU A 35 -49.29 -25.99 -17.57
CA GLU A 35 -50.25 -26.64 -16.67
C GLU A 35 -51.60 -25.90 -16.61
N ASN A 36 -51.58 -24.57 -16.66
CA ASN A 36 -52.78 -23.75 -16.36
C ASN A 36 -53.41 -23.07 -17.58
N PHE A 37 -52.71 -22.99 -18.73
CA PHE A 37 -53.21 -22.30 -19.93
C PHE A 37 -53.73 -23.30 -20.95
N THR A 38 -54.83 -22.96 -21.62
CA THR A 38 -55.39 -23.74 -22.73
C THR A 38 -54.44 -23.71 -23.94
N ASP A 39 -54.58 -24.66 -24.87
CA ASP A 39 -53.72 -24.73 -26.06
C ASP A 39 -53.71 -23.41 -26.86
N ASN A 40 -54.89 -22.78 -27.01
CA ASN A 40 -55.02 -21.48 -27.69
C ASN A 40 -54.29 -20.36 -26.95
N GLU A 41 -54.35 -20.35 -25.61
CA GLU A 41 -53.66 -19.36 -24.79
C GLU A 41 -52.13 -19.58 -24.81
N GLN A 42 -51.69 -20.84 -24.84
CA GLN A 42 -50.27 -21.20 -25.00
C GLN A 42 -49.75 -20.76 -26.38
N GLN A 43 -50.53 -20.95 -27.44
CA GLN A 43 -50.20 -20.46 -28.78
C GLN A 43 -50.11 -18.93 -28.80
N LEU A 44 -51.03 -18.23 -28.13
CA LEU A 44 -50.98 -16.77 -28.00
C LEU A 44 -49.72 -16.30 -27.26
N PHE A 45 -49.30 -17.03 -26.21
CA PHE A 45 -48.04 -16.77 -25.53
C PHE A 45 -46.84 -16.96 -26.46
N VAL A 46 -46.76 -18.08 -27.18
CA VAL A 46 -45.67 -18.38 -28.11
C VAL A 46 -45.60 -17.33 -29.23
N ALA A 47 -46.74 -16.97 -29.82
CA ALA A 47 -46.79 -15.95 -30.87
C ALA A 47 -46.39 -14.57 -30.36
N SER A 48 -46.84 -14.18 -29.17
CA SER A 48 -46.45 -12.93 -28.51
C SER A 48 -44.95 -12.90 -28.19
N PHE A 49 -44.40 -14.00 -27.68
CA PHE A 49 -42.98 -14.14 -27.37
C PHE A 49 -42.10 -14.14 -28.62
N TYR A 50 -42.49 -14.88 -29.66
CA TYR A 50 -41.84 -14.84 -30.96
C TYR A 50 -41.84 -13.42 -31.55
N SER A 51 -42.98 -12.73 -31.46
CA SER A 51 -43.10 -11.33 -31.91
C SER A 51 -42.18 -10.40 -31.12
N TYR A 52 -41.98 -10.66 -29.83
CA TYR A 52 -41.06 -9.91 -28.97
C TYR A 52 -39.59 -10.12 -29.34
N LEU A 53 -39.19 -11.34 -29.67
CA LEU A 53 -37.80 -11.67 -30.02
C LEU A 53 -37.39 -11.16 -31.40
N ASN A 54 -38.29 -11.18 -32.37
CA ASN A 54 -37.93 -10.99 -33.79
C ASN A 54 -38.26 -9.59 -34.33
N TYR A 55 -39.04 -8.78 -33.60
CA TYR A 55 -39.51 -7.48 -34.09
C TYR A 55 -39.54 -6.42 -32.99
N ASN A 56 -39.26 -5.17 -33.38
CA ASN A 56 -39.46 -4.03 -32.49
C ASN A 56 -40.96 -3.76 -32.33
N GLN A 57 -41.42 -3.75 -31.07
CA GLN A 57 -42.84 -3.64 -30.75
C GLN A 57 -43.48 -2.33 -31.23
N ARG A 58 -42.72 -1.24 -31.36
CA ARG A 58 -43.24 0.11 -31.61
C ARG A 58 -42.93 0.65 -32.99
N THR A 59 -41.89 0.15 -33.67
CA THR A 59 -41.43 0.72 -34.95
C THR A 59 -41.73 -0.16 -36.15
N ASP A 60 -41.93 -1.46 -35.94
CA ASP A 60 -42.03 -2.42 -37.04
C ASP A 60 -43.51 -2.66 -37.38
N PHE A 61 -43.92 -2.25 -38.58
CA PHE A 61 -45.29 -2.36 -39.10
C PHE A 61 -45.49 -3.70 -39.81
N VAL A 62 -45.55 -4.79 -39.02
CA VAL A 62 -45.52 -6.16 -39.54
C VAL A 62 -46.88 -6.86 -39.53
N ILE A 63 -47.89 -6.32 -38.85
CA ILE A 63 -49.22 -6.93 -38.70
C ILE A 63 -50.18 -6.36 -39.74
N ASP A 64 -50.65 -7.17 -40.69
CA ASP A 64 -51.68 -6.73 -41.64
C ASP A 64 -53.08 -6.78 -41.02
N LEU A 65 -53.83 -5.67 -41.07
CA LEU A 65 -55.21 -5.59 -40.63
C LEU A 65 -56.08 -6.66 -41.30
N ASP A 66 -55.84 -6.97 -42.58
CA ASP A 66 -56.60 -7.96 -43.36
C ASP A 66 -56.56 -9.36 -42.76
N ASN A 67 -55.46 -9.71 -42.08
CA ASN A 67 -55.29 -10.99 -41.43
C ASN A 67 -55.97 -11.04 -40.06
N VAL A 68 -56.10 -9.90 -39.37
CA VAL A 68 -56.52 -9.87 -37.95
C VAL A 68 -57.96 -9.45 -37.71
N TRP A 69 -58.60 -8.66 -38.59
CA TRP A 69 -59.93 -8.09 -38.28
C TRP A 69 -61.02 -9.14 -38.11
N LYS A 70 -61.01 -10.21 -38.94
CA LYS A 70 -61.95 -11.33 -38.82
C LYS A 70 -61.70 -12.13 -37.56
N TRP A 71 -60.42 -12.43 -37.29
CA TRP A 71 -60.00 -13.15 -36.10
C TRP A 71 -60.44 -12.43 -34.82
N LEU A 72 -60.32 -11.09 -34.81
CA LEU A 72 -60.81 -10.25 -33.72
C LEU A 72 -62.34 -10.19 -33.62
N GLY A 73 -63.10 -10.80 -34.53
CA GLY A 73 -64.55 -10.89 -34.44
C GLY A 73 -65.31 -9.64 -34.92
N PHE A 74 -64.70 -8.80 -35.76
CA PHE A 74 -65.43 -7.74 -36.43
C PHE A 74 -66.31 -8.31 -37.56
N ASN A 75 -67.54 -7.81 -37.70
CA ASN A 75 -68.45 -8.23 -38.78
C ASN A 75 -68.00 -7.75 -40.18
N GLN A 76 -67.33 -6.60 -40.25
CA GLN A 76 -66.86 -5.99 -41.50
C GLN A 76 -65.52 -5.29 -41.27
N LYS A 77 -64.60 -5.34 -42.25
CA LYS A 77 -63.31 -4.62 -42.23
C LYS A 77 -63.49 -3.12 -41.97
N PHE A 78 -64.56 -2.52 -42.48
CA PHE A 78 -64.88 -1.11 -42.27
C PHE A 78 -64.95 -0.75 -40.79
N ASN A 79 -65.60 -1.57 -39.96
CA ASN A 79 -65.72 -1.31 -38.53
C ASN A 79 -64.37 -1.39 -37.81
N ALA A 80 -63.51 -2.35 -38.22
CA ALA A 80 -62.16 -2.46 -37.69
C ALA A 80 -61.28 -1.25 -38.08
N LYS A 81 -61.37 -0.80 -39.34
CA LYS A 81 -60.67 0.38 -39.85
C LYS A 81 -61.13 1.66 -39.14
N TYR A 82 -62.45 1.87 -39.03
CA TYR A 82 -63.01 3.02 -38.31
C TYR A 82 -62.57 3.07 -36.86
N MET A 83 -62.56 1.93 -36.17
CA MET A 83 -62.08 1.83 -34.81
C MET A 83 -60.58 2.18 -34.72
N LEU A 84 -59.76 1.67 -35.66
CA LEU A 84 -58.34 1.95 -35.73
C LEU A 84 -58.09 3.46 -35.92
N GLU A 85 -58.72 4.08 -36.92
CA GLU A 85 -58.61 5.53 -37.21
C GLU A 85 -59.07 6.41 -36.04
N LYS A 86 -60.08 5.96 -35.29
CA LYS A 86 -60.61 6.70 -34.14
C LYS A 86 -59.67 6.69 -32.93
N ASN A 87 -58.89 5.63 -32.74
CA ASN A 87 -58.17 5.37 -31.49
C ASN A 87 -56.64 5.41 -31.61
N PHE A 88 -56.10 5.48 -32.83
CA PHE A 88 -54.68 5.34 -33.12
C PHE A 88 -54.22 6.36 -34.15
N VAL A 89 -52.91 6.67 -34.15
CA VAL A 89 -52.31 7.72 -34.97
C VAL A 89 -51.64 7.13 -36.21
N ILE A 90 -51.98 7.65 -37.38
CA ILE A 90 -51.35 7.26 -38.66
C ILE A 90 -49.83 7.56 -38.63
N ASP A 91 -49.04 6.73 -39.33
CA ASP A 91 -47.57 6.75 -39.42
C ASP A 91 -46.80 6.50 -38.11
N ASN A 92 -47.48 6.48 -36.97
CA ASN A 92 -46.92 6.09 -35.68
C ASN A 92 -47.44 4.72 -35.21
N ASP A 93 -48.76 4.54 -35.17
CA ASP A 93 -49.38 3.31 -34.70
C ASP A 93 -49.70 2.33 -35.85
N TYR A 94 -50.11 2.86 -37.01
CA TYR A 94 -50.37 2.08 -38.22
C TYR A 94 -50.00 2.88 -39.49
N LYS A 95 -49.77 2.18 -40.60
CA LYS A 95 -49.48 2.77 -41.92
C LYS A 95 -50.45 2.25 -42.96
N ILE A 96 -50.87 3.13 -43.86
CA ILE A 96 -51.67 2.77 -45.03
C ILE A 96 -50.73 2.68 -46.23
N ILE A 97 -50.60 1.49 -46.79
CA ILE A 97 -49.82 1.22 -48.00
C ILE A 97 -50.83 1.14 -49.15
N ALA A 98 -50.81 2.15 -50.01
CA ALA A 98 -51.47 2.09 -51.30
C ALA A 98 -50.50 1.51 -52.33
N PRO A 99 -50.94 0.65 -53.26
CA PRO A 99 -50.10 0.25 -54.38
C PRO A 99 -49.69 1.50 -55.17
N GLU A 100 -48.43 1.54 -55.66
CA GLU A 100 -48.02 2.55 -56.63
C GLU A 100 -49.06 2.62 -57.73
N ALA A 101 -49.51 3.83 -58.07
CA ALA A 101 -50.43 4.02 -59.18
C ALA A 101 -49.72 3.55 -60.46
N SER A 102 -49.87 2.27 -60.81
CA SER A 102 -49.44 1.71 -62.08
C SER A 102 -50.04 2.60 -63.15
N GLY A 103 -49.17 3.36 -63.83
CA GLY A 103 -49.56 4.30 -64.87
C GLY A 103 -50.58 3.64 -65.78
N ALA A 104 -51.73 4.28 -65.91
CA ALA A 104 -52.85 3.77 -66.70
C ALA A 104 -52.38 3.41 -68.11
N LYS A 105 -52.27 2.11 -68.41
CA LYS A 105 -52.36 1.65 -69.80
C LYS A 105 -53.82 1.82 -70.20
N LYS A 106 -54.13 2.97 -70.79
CA LYS A 106 -55.31 3.14 -71.63
C LYS A 106 -55.23 2.07 -72.71
N ASN A 107 -55.97 0.97 -72.56
CA ASN A 107 -56.53 0.26 -73.70
C ASN A 107 -57.72 -0.60 -73.28
N THR A 108 -58.80 -0.37 -74.03
CA THR A 108 -59.95 -1.23 -74.31
C THR A 108 -60.97 -1.50 -73.20
N ILE A 109 -62.17 -0.96 -73.46
CA ILE A 109 -63.50 -1.61 -73.40
C ILE A 109 -63.93 -2.13 -72.01
N HIS A 110 -64.83 -1.37 -71.38
CA HIS A 110 -65.70 -1.75 -70.27
C HIS A 110 -65.11 -2.68 -69.20
N ILE A 111 -64.36 -2.13 -68.26
CA ILE A 111 -64.11 -2.78 -66.97
C ILE A 111 -64.57 -1.83 -65.87
N LYS A 112 -65.62 -2.24 -65.13
CA LYS A 112 -66.12 -1.54 -63.94
C LYS A 112 -64.98 -1.37 -62.93
N GLY A 113 -64.94 -0.20 -62.29
CA GLY A 113 -63.79 0.34 -61.57
C GLY A 113 -63.11 -0.62 -60.59
N GLY A 114 -61.78 -0.66 -60.68
CA GLY A 114 -60.95 -1.28 -59.65
C GLY A 114 -60.98 -0.44 -58.38
N HIS A 115 -61.42 -1.02 -57.27
CA HIS A 115 -61.22 -0.40 -55.96
C HIS A 115 -59.72 -0.43 -55.66
N ASN A 116 -59.14 0.71 -55.32
CA ASN A 116 -57.76 0.76 -54.80
C ASN A 116 -57.69 -0.11 -53.54
N LYS A 117 -56.93 -1.21 -53.61
CA LYS A 117 -56.74 -2.10 -52.46
C LYS A 117 -55.76 -1.42 -51.48
N GLU A 118 -56.30 -0.90 -50.39
CA GLU A 118 -55.51 -0.34 -49.29
C GLU A 118 -55.08 -1.46 -48.33
N THR A 119 -53.76 -1.60 -48.11
CA THR A 119 -53.19 -2.47 -47.08
C THR A 119 -52.88 -1.64 -45.84
N ILE A 120 -53.36 -2.07 -44.67
CA ILE A 120 -53.16 -1.34 -43.42
C ILE A 120 -52.26 -2.18 -42.53
N MET A 121 -51.03 -1.72 -42.31
CA MET A 121 -50.03 -2.39 -41.49
C MET A 121 -49.97 -1.75 -40.11
N LEU A 122 -50.05 -2.55 -39.05
CA LEU A 122 -50.00 -2.13 -37.66
C LEU A 122 -48.66 -2.54 -37.05
N THR A 123 -48.20 -1.76 -36.09
CA THR A 123 -47.13 -2.23 -35.19
C THR A 123 -47.67 -3.29 -34.23
N ILE A 124 -46.77 -4.10 -33.65
CA ILE A 124 -47.18 -5.13 -32.68
C ILE A 124 -47.81 -4.50 -31.43
N HIS A 125 -47.26 -3.38 -30.96
CA HIS A 125 -47.83 -2.61 -29.85
C HIS A 125 -49.24 -2.11 -30.19
N THR A 126 -49.44 -1.58 -31.39
CA THR A 126 -50.76 -1.15 -31.86
C THR A 126 -51.72 -2.31 -31.93
N PHE A 127 -51.32 -3.46 -32.49
CA PHE A 127 -52.14 -4.66 -32.54
C PHE A 127 -52.60 -5.08 -31.14
N LYS A 128 -51.70 -5.16 -30.15
CA LYS A 128 -52.05 -5.49 -28.76
C LYS A 128 -53.07 -4.50 -28.18
N ARG A 129 -52.85 -3.20 -28.37
CA ARG A 129 -53.80 -2.16 -27.92
C ARG A 129 -55.13 -2.22 -28.67
N PHE A 130 -55.11 -2.59 -29.95
CA PHE A 130 -56.29 -2.75 -30.78
C PHE A 130 -57.12 -3.93 -30.27
N CYS A 131 -56.49 -5.07 -29.95
CA CYS A 131 -57.13 -6.20 -29.29
C CYS A 131 -57.81 -5.82 -27.97
N LEU A 132 -57.24 -4.90 -27.18
CA LEU A 132 -57.82 -4.44 -25.91
C LEU A 132 -58.98 -3.46 -26.06
N LYS A 133 -59.13 -2.81 -27.23
CA LYS A 133 -60.13 -1.77 -27.47
C LYS A 133 -61.23 -2.20 -28.45
N ALA A 134 -61.08 -3.35 -29.12
CA ALA A 134 -61.97 -3.80 -30.18
C ALA A 134 -63.41 -4.10 -29.70
N ALA A 135 -63.62 -4.30 -28.40
CA ALA A 135 -64.94 -4.51 -27.76
C ALA A 135 -65.75 -5.65 -28.41
N THR A 136 -65.05 -6.70 -28.84
CA THR A 136 -65.64 -7.93 -29.40
C THR A 136 -65.56 -9.08 -28.39
N LYS A 137 -66.31 -10.17 -28.63
CA LYS A 137 -66.18 -11.38 -27.79
C LYS A 137 -64.76 -11.95 -27.77
N LYS A 138 -64.03 -11.84 -28.88
CA LYS A 138 -62.62 -12.28 -28.96
C LYS A 138 -61.71 -11.35 -28.17
N SER A 139 -61.94 -10.05 -28.24
CA SER A 139 -61.24 -9.03 -27.44
C SER A 139 -61.37 -9.31 -25.94
N GLU A 140 -62.56 -9.69 -25.47
CA GLU A 140 -62.80 -10.10 -24.08
C GLU A 140 -61.97 -11.33 -23.68
N GLN A 141 -61.95 -12.38 -24.51
CA GLN A 141 -61.13 -13.58 -24.27
C GLN A 141 -59.63 -13.25 -24.21
N ILE A 142 -59.16 -12.33 -25.05
CA ILE A 142 -57.77 -11.87 -25.03
C ILE A 142 -57.47 -11.08 -23.76
N HIS A 143 -58.44 -10.33 -23.23
CA HIS A 143 -58.29 -9.59 -21.97
C HIS A 143 -58.12 -10.54 -20.78
N GLU A 144 -59.01 -11.53 -20.66
CA GLU A 144 -58.92 -12.59 -19.63
C GLU A 144 -57.58 -13.33 -19.70
N TYR A 145 -57.12 -13.65 -20.93
CA TYR A 145 -55.79 -14.23 -21.13
C TYR A 145 -54.67 -13.35 -20.56
N TYR A 146 -54.72 -12.03 -20.79
CA TYR A 146 -53.70 -11.11 -20.28
C TYR A 146 -53.71 -11.01 -18.75
N ILE A 147 -54.89 -10.98 -18.12
CA ILE A 147 -55.04 -10.99 -16.65
C ILE A 147 -54.41 -12.27 -16.09
N LYS A 148 -54.80 -13.42 -16.64
CA LYS A 148 -54.26 -14.72 -16.24
C LYS A 148 -52.75 -14.82 -16.41
N LEU A 149 -52.20 -14.25 -17.49
CA LEU A 149 -50.76 -14.18 -17.72
C LEU A 149 -50.06 -13.30 -16.67
N GLU A 150 -50.62 -12.14 -16.35
CA GLU A 150 -50.10 -11.24 -15.31
C GLU A 150 -50.08 -11.92 -13.94
N GLU A 151 -51.19 -12.54 -13.52
CA GLU A 151 -51.29 -13.28 -12.26
C GLU A 151 -50.24 -14.40 -12.19
N THR A 152 -50.08 -15.15 -13.29
CA THR A 152 -49.09 -16.23 -13.36
C THR A 152 -47.66 -15.71 -13.26
N ILE A 153 -47.36 -14.57 -13.90
CA ILE A 153 -46.04 -13.93 -13.82
C ILE A 153 -45.78 -13.44 -12.39
N GLN A 154 -46.75 -12.78 -11.76
CA GLN A 154 -46.64 -12.27 -10.40
C GLN A 154 -46.38 -13.40 -9.39
N ASP A 155 -47.10 -14.51 -9.54
CA ASP A 155 -46.90 -15.74 -8.79
C ASP A 155 -45.47 -16.28 -8.90
N VAL A 156 -44.94 -16.36 -10.13
CA VAL A 156 -43.58 -16.88 -10.36
C VAL A 156 -42.54 -15.95 -9.77
N ILE A 157 -42.69 -14.64 -9.95
CA ILE A 157 -41.79 -13.64 -9.38
C ILE A 157 -41.77 -13.76 -7.85
N GLN A 158 -42.92 -13.92 -7.21
CA GLN A 158 -43.01 -14.09 -5.76
C GLN A 158 -42.30 -15.37 -5.31
N GLN A 159 -42.57 -16.50 -5.98
CA GLN A 159 -41.94 -17.79 -5.68
C GLN A 159 -40.41 -17.74 -5.82
N GLU A 160 -39.90 -17.21 -6.93
CA GLU A 160 -38.45 -17.08 -7.17
C GLU A 160 -37.79 -16.11 -6.17
N THR A 161 -38.48 -15.03 -5.81
CA THR A 161 -37.98 -14.06 -4.82
C THR A 161 -37.86 -14.70 -3.44
N ASP A 162 -38.85 -15.48 -3.01
CA ASP A 162 -38.83 -16.13 -1.70
C ASP A 162 -37.79 -17.26 -1.65
N GLU A 163 -37.62 -18.02 -2.73
CA GLU A 163 -36.54 -18.99 -2.85
C GLU A 163 -35.16 -18.33 -2.76
N LEU A 164 -34.94 -17.22 -3.47
CA LEU A 164 -33.68 -16.47 -3.43
C LEU A 164 -33.38 -15.93 -2.03
N LYS A 165 -34.38 -15.39 -1.32
CA LYS A 165 -34.22 -14.95 0.08
C LYS A 165 -33.77 -16.09 0.97
N LEU A 166 -34.41 -17.26 0.86
CA LEU A 166 -34.05 -18.44 1.66
C LEU A 166 -32.62 -18.92 1.34
N GLN A 167 -32.21 -18.90 0.07
CA GLN A 167 -30.84 -19.27 -0.31
C GLN A 167 -29.80 -18.29 0.26
N LEU A 168 -30.10 -16.99 0.30
CA LEU A 168 -29.23 -15.96 0.88
C LEU A 168 -29.07 -16.14 2.39
N GLU A 169 -30.17 -16.31 3.13
CA GLU A 169 -30.14 -16.54 4.58
C GLU A 169 -29.32 -17.79 4.95
N ASN A 170 -29.45 -18.86 4.17
CA ASN A 170 -28.68 -20.08 4.38
C ASN A 170 -27.18 -19.86 4.10
N LYS A 171 -26.83 -19.11 3.05
CA LYS A 171 -25.43 -18.75 2.77
C LYS A 171 -24.83 -17.92 3.90
N ASP A 172 -25.55 -16.93 4.42
CA ASP A 172 -25.08 -16.10 5.53
C ASP A 172 -24.84 -16.93 6.80
N ARG A 173 -25.75 -17.85 7.13
CA ARG A 173 -25.57 -18.79 8.25
C ARG A 173 -24.33 -19.68 8.08
N VAL A 174 -24.10 -20.20 6.88
CA VAL A 174 -22.92 -21.04 6.59
C VAL A 174 -21.62 -20.23 6.70
N ILE A 175 -21.61 -18.99 6.20
CA ILE A 175 -20.46 -18.08 6.31
C ILE A 175 -20.16 -17.79 7.78
N GLN A 176 -21.15 -17.38 8.57
CA GLN A 176 -20.97 -17.10 10.00
C GLN A 176 -20.44 -18.33 10.76
N LYS A 177 -20.97 -19.52 10.47
CA LYS A 177 -20.48 -20.77 11.06
C LYS A 177 -19.02 -21.04 10.68
N SER A 178 -18.67 -20.88 9.40
CA SER A 178 -17.30 -21.07 8.91
C SER A 178 -16.31 -20.08 9.52
N GLU A 179 -16.71 -18.81 9.67
CA GLU A 179 -15.88 -17.78 10.30
C GLU A 179 -15.64 -18.08 11.79
N ASN A 180 -16.67 -18.50 12.51
CA ASN A 180 -16.55 -18.93 13.90
C ASN A 180 -15.63 -20.15 14.04
N GLU A 181 -15.76 -21.15 13.16
CA GLU A 181 -14.88 -22.32 13.14
C GLU A 181 -13.42 -21.93 12.86
N LYS A 182 -13.17 -21.05 11.87
CA LYS A 182 -11.82 -20.52 11.59
C LYS A 182 -11.23 -19.80 12.80
N PHE A 183 -12.04 -19.01 13.50
CA PHE A 183 -11.61 -18.31 14.71
C PHE A 183 -11.23 -19.30 15.81
N ILE A 184 -12.08 -20.30 16.10
CA ILE A 184 -11.81 -21.34 17.11
C ILE A 184 -10.54 -22.12 16.78
N ILE A 185 -10.36 -22.50 15.50
CA ILE A 185 -9.16 -23.20 15.05
C ILE A 185 -7.93 -22.33 15.25
N ARG A 186 -7.97 -21.05 14.85
CA ARG A 186 -6.85 -20.11 15.00
C ARG A 186 -6.48 -19.92 16.47
N GLU A 187 -7.46 -19.70 17.34
CA GLU A 187 -7.23 -19.56 18.78
C GLU A 187 -6.61 -20.83 19.37
N LYS A 188 -7.14 -22.01 19.02
CA LYS A 188 -6.58 -23.29 19.47
C LYS A 188 -5.14 -23.49 19.00
N THR A 189 -4.88 -23.23 17.73
CA THR A 189 -3.53 -23.33 17.14
C THR A 189 -2.57 -22.37 17.82
N LEU A 190 -3.02 -21.14 18.11
CA LEU A 190 -2.24 -20.15 18.83
C LEU A 190 -1.94 -20.64 20.26
N ILE A 191 -2.88 -21.23 20.98
CA ILE A 191 -2.63 -21.79 22.32
C ILE A 191 -1.60 -22.92 22.26
N ASP A 192 -1.71 -23.81 21.27
CA ASP A 192 -0.84 -24.97 21.11
C ASP A 192 0.63 -24.59 20.79
N GLN A 193 0.85 -23.41 20.20
CA GLN A 193 2.19 -22.84 19.97
C GLN A 193 2.91 -22.41 21.27
N PHE A 194 2.20 -22.27 22.39
CA PHE A 194 2.75 -21.83 23.68
C PHE A 194 2.61 -22.91 24.75
N PRO A 195 3.50 -23.94 24.75
CA PRO A 195 3.47 -24.98 25.75
C PRO A 195 3.75 -24.44 27.16
N LYS A 196 3.47 -25.25 28.18
CA LYS A 196 3.71 -24.91 29.59
C LYS A 196 5.15 -24.43 29.80
N ASN A 197 5.31 -23.40 30.62
CA ASN A 197 6.57 -22.70 30.91
C ASN A 197 7.12 -21.83 29.76
N THR A 198 6.33 -21.56 28.71
CA THR A 198 6.68 -20.57 27.70
C THR A 198 6.26 -19.18 28.16
N GLN A 199 7.22 -18.28 28.31
CA GLN A 199 6.95 -16.88 28.61
C GLN A 199 6.35 -16.18 27.39
N CYS A 200 5.23 -15.49 27.59
CA CYS A 200 4.53 -14.79 26.53
C CYS A 200 3.80 -13.53 27.02
N ILE A 201 3.57 -12.63 26.08
CA ILE A 201 2.61 -11.53 26.17
C ILE A 201 1.45 -11.85 25.25
N TYR A 202 0.23 -11.75 25.75
CA TYR A 202 -0.98 -11.99 24.97
C TYR A 202 -1.91 -10.79 25.06
N TYR A 203 -2.83 -10.71 24.11
CA TYR A 203 -4.01 -9.88 24.24
C TYR A 203 -5.23 -10.54 23.56
N GLY A 204 -6.41 -10.20 24.07
CA GLY A 204 -7.68 -10.72 23.60
C GLY A 204 -8.79 -9.67 23.68
N ILE A 205 -9.81 -9.82 22.83
CA ILE A 205 -11.01 -8.96 22.86
C ILE A 205 -11.96 -9.47 23.94
N ILE A 206 -12.65 -8.55 24.58
CA ILE A 206 -13.73 -8.82 25.53
C ILE A 206 -14.98 -8.04 25.11
N ASP A 207 -16.16 -8.57 25.41
CA ASP A 207 -17.43 -7.88 25.12
C ASP A 207 -17.83 -6.91 26.24
N ASN A 208 -17.10 -6.92 27.37
CA ASN A 208 -17.22 -5.87 28.37
C ASN A 208 -16.85 -4.51 27.77
N LEU A 209 -17.66 -3.49 28.06
CA LEU A 209 -17.41 -2.12 27.66
C LEU A 209 -16.73 -1.34 28.78
N SER A 210 -16.05 -0.25 28.42
CA SER A 210 -15.58 0.73 29.40
C SER A 210 -16.76 1.50 30.04
N ASP A 211 -16.47 2.28 31.08
CA ASP A 211 -17.43 3.21 31.68
C ASP A 211 -18.01 4.21 30.65
N ASN A 212 -17.28 4.48 29.56
CA ASN A 212 -17.68 5.34 28.46
C ASN A 212 -18.33 4.60 27.28
N GLY A 213 -18.57 3.28 27.39
CA GLY A 213 -19.15 2.46 26.32
C GLY A 213 -18.17 2.03 25.22
N GLU A 214 -16.87 2.35 25.36
CA GLU A 214 -15.83 1.96 24.39
C GLU A 214 -15.56 0.45 24.39
N LYS A 215 -15.17 -0.10 23.24
CA LYS A 215 -14.74 -1.51 23.13
C LYS A 215 -13.36 -1.72 23.73
N LEU A 216 -13.14 -2.88 24.34
CA LEU A 216 -11.92 -3.17 25.10
C LEU A 216 -11.17 -4.41 24.61
N ILE A 217 -9.85 -4.36 24.75
CA ILE A 217 -9.00 -5.56 24.77
C ILE A 217 -8.33 -5.72 26.13
N LYS A 218 -8.16 -6.97 26.53
CA LYS A 218 -7.37 -7.38 27.68
C LYS A 218 -6.00 -7.83 27.22
N PHE A 219 -4.94 -7.22 27.75
CA PHE A 219 -3.56 -7.64 27.51
C PHE A 219 -2.88 -8.11 28.80
N GLY A 220 -1.79 -8.87 28.70
CA GLY A 220 -0.98 -9.21 29.87
C GLY A 220 0.04 -10.30 29.59
N ASN A 221 0.79 -10.69 30.62
CA ASN A 221 1.78 -11.77 30.50
C ASN A 221 1.32 -13.12 31.07
N SER A 222 1.92 -14.21 30.59
CA SER A 222 1.75 -15.56 31.15
C SER A 222 2.97 -16.45 30.91
N ASN A 223 3.13 -17.48 31.73
CA ASN A 223 4.01 -18.65 31.47
C ASN A 223 3.20 -19.92 31.16
N HIS A 224 1.87 -19.85 31.21
CA HIS A 224 0.95 -20.93 30.92
C HIS A 224 -0.30 -20.34 30.27
N LEU A 225 -0.19 -20.02 28.98
CA LEU A 225 -1.19 -19.29 28.22
C LEU A 225 -2.58 -19.97 28.29
N LYS A 226 -2.62 -21.29 28.15
CA LYS A 226 -3.86 -22.09 28.22
C LYS A 226 -4.66 -21.87 29.50
N LEU A 227 -4.04 -22.01 30.68
CA LEU A 227 -4.72 -21.76 31.96
C LEU A 227 -5.16 -20.31 32.10
N ARG A 228 -4.34 -19.36 31.62
CA ARG A 228 -4.67 -17.94 31.72
C ARG A 228 -5.90 -17.58 30.88
N ILE A 229 -6.07 -18.17 29.71
CA ILE A 229 -7.25 -17.97 28.87
C ILE A 229 -8.49 -18.58 29.51
N MET A 230 -8.39 -19.76 30.13
CA MET A 230 -9.51 -20.35 30.88
C MET A 230 -9.98 -19.41 31.99
N GLN A 231 -9.06 -18.86 32.78
CA GLN A 231 -9.39 -17.87 33.82
C GLN A 231 -10.05 -16.62 33.25
N HIS A 232 -9.59 -16.14 32.09
CA HIS A 232 -10.18 -14.97 31.45
C HIS A 232 -11.59 -15.24 30.92
N ARG A 233 -11.89 -16.46 30.45
CA ARG A 233 -13.24 -16.86 30.07
C ARG A 233 -14.20 -16.91 31.27
N ASP A 234 -13.70 -17.20 32.47
CA ASP A 234 -14.49 -17.16 33.72
C ASP A 234 -14.68 -15.73 34.27
N THR A 235 -13.82 -14.80 33.84
CA THR A 235 -13.76 -13.42 34.34
C THR A 235 -14.49 -12.44 33.41
N TYR A 236 -14.22 -12.48 32.11
CA TYR A 236 -14.71 -11.53 31.12
C TYR A 236 -15.76 -12.15 30.20
N GLN A 237 -16.67 -11.31 29.71
CA GLN A 237 -17.71 -11.71 28.77
C GLN A 237 -17.09 -12.01 27.41
N ASN A 238 -17.28 -13.25 26.94
CA ASN A 238 -16.83 -13.73 25.62
C ASN A 238 -15.36 -13.40 25.31
N PHE A 239 -14.45 -13.69 26.25
CA PHE A 239 -13.02 -13.50 26.00
C PHE A 239 -12.55 -14.31 24.78
N ARG A 240 -11.91 -13.61 23.85
CA ARG A 240 -11.40 -14.15 22.58
C ARG A 240 -9.93 -13.79 22.43
N LEU A 241 -9.04 -14.78 22.49
CA LEU A 241 -7.61 -14.53 22.29
C LEU A 241 -7.36 -14.09 20.84
N MET A 242 -6.67 -12.96 20.67
CA MET A 242 -6.34 -12.43 19.34
C MET A 242 -4.93 -12.79 18.91
N ASN A 243 -3.97 -12.57 19.82
CA ASN A 243 -2.57 -12.88 19.55
C ASN A 243 -1.78 -13.15 20.83
N SER A 244 -0.64 -13.80 20.66
CA SER A 244 0.35 -14.05 21.71
C SER A 244 1.76 -14.01 21.11
N PHE A 245 2.70 -13.44 21.85
CA PHE A 245 4.09 -13.26 21.46
C PHE A 245 4.98 -13.95 22.46
N LYS A 246 5.90 -14.79 21.98
CA LYS A 246 6.92 -15.42 22.82
C LYS A 246 7.96 -14.36 23.16
N VAL A 247 8.31 -14.25 24.44
CA VAL A 247 9.25 -13.25 24.95
C VAL A 247 10.13 -13.87 26.04
N ASP A 248 11.32 -13.34 26.23
CA ASP A 248 12.25 -13.80 27.28
C ASP A 248 12.02 -13.07 28.61
N ASN A 249 11.67 -11.78 28.58
CA ASN A 249 11.45 -10.95 29.77
C ASN A 249 10.05 -10.33 29.82
N LYS A 250 9.06 -11.17 30.05
CA LYS A 250 7.64 -10.79 29.99
C LYS A 250 7.22 -9.62 30.90
N LEU A 251 7.88 -9.44 32.06
CA LEU A 251 7.55 -8.37 33.01
C LEU A 251 8.00 -7.00 32.51
N GLN A 252 9.20 -6.93 31.93
CA GLN A 252 9.71 -5.70 31.32
C GLN A 252 8.88 -5.32 30.09
N ILE A 253 8.53 -6.29 29.24
CA ILE A 253 7.68 -6.02 28.08
C ILE A 253 6.31 -5.48 28.49
N GLU A 254 5.66 -6.08 29.50
CA GLU A 254 4.36 -5.58 29.95
C GLU A 254 4.45 -4.15 30.51
N SER A 255 5.50 -3.85 31.26
CA SER A 255 5.74 -2.51 31.79
C SER A 255 5.98 -1.50 30.66
N ALA A 256 6.78 -1.87 29.65
CA ALA A 256 7.02 -1.06 28.46
C ALA A 256 5.73 -0.82 27.66
N ILE A 257 4.83 -1.81 27.57
CA ILE A 257 3.50 -1.63 26.94
C ILE A 257 2.67 -0.59 27.69
N LYS A 258 2.68 -0.61 29.04
CA LYS A 258 1.94 0.36 29.86
C LYS A 258 2.47 1.80 29.71
N GLU A 259 3.77 1.96 29.49
CA GLU A 259 4.42 3.27 29.38
C GLU A 259 4.48 3.82 27.95
N HIS A 260 4.33 2.96 26.94
CA HIS A 260 4.46 3.34 25.54
C HIS A 260 3.37 4.34 25.12
N SER A 261 3.77 5.41 24.42
CA SER A 261 2.90 6.51 24.00
C SER A 261 1.64 6.05 23.25
N PHE A 262 1.76 5.02 22.42
CA PHE A 262 0.63 4.46 21.68
C PHE A 262 -0.47 3.85 22.57
N PHE A 263 -0.12 3.32 23.75
CA PHE A 263 -1.05 2.59 24.63
C PHE A 263 -1.43 3.37 25.89
N LYS A 264 -0.53 4.20 26.41
CA LYS A 264 -0.67 4.89 27.69
C LYS A 264 -1.99 5.65 27.84
N ASP A 265 -2.38 6.42 26.82
CA ASP A 265 -3.60 7.24 26.85
C ASP A 265 -4.90 6.43 26.65
N ARG A 266 -4.75 5.14 26.28
CA ARG A 266 -5.85 4.22 25.96
C ARG A 266 -6.08 3.18 27.03
N LEU A 267 -5.30 3.22 28.11
CA LEU A 267 -5.51 2.36 29.26
C LEU A 267 -6.86 2.68 29.90
N ARG A 268 -7.59 1.62 30.25
CA ARG A 268 -8.88 1.67 30.94
C ARG A 268 -8.85 0.75 32.13
N SER A 269 -9.73 1.01 33.09
CA SER A 269 -10.01 0.11 34.19
C SER A 269 -11.49 -0.18 34.26
N ILE A 270 -11.86 -1.42 34.56
CA ILE A 270 -13.26 -1.80 34.81
C ILE A 270 -13.35 -2.63 36.08
N THR A 271 -14.47 -2.52 36.79
CA THR A 271 -14.72 -3.34 37.99
C THR A 271 -15.63 -4.51 37.64
N ILE A 272 -15.14 -5.74 37.81
CA ILE A 272 -15.91 -6.97 37.61
C ILE A 272 -15.91 -7.76 38.91
N LYS A 273 -17.08 -8.20 39.38
CA LYS A 273 -17.22 -9.01 40.61
C LYS A 273 -16.46 -8.41 41.82
N ASN A 274 -16.58 -7.09 42.02
CA ASN A 274 -15.88 -6.30 43.05
C ASN A 274 -14.35 -6.33 42.99
N LYS A 275 -13.77 -6.66 41.83
CA LYS A 275 -12.32 -6.57 41.57
C LYS A 275 -12.07 -5.59 40.44
N ASN A 276 -11.13 -4.67 40.65
CA ASN A 276 -10.72 -3.73 39.61
C ASN A 276 -9.67 -4.35 38.69
N HIS A 277 -9.89 -4.26 37.38
CA HIS A 277 -9.00 -4.76 36.35
C HIS A 277 -8.46 -3.59 35.54
N VAL A 278 -7.13 -3.41 35.53
CA VAL A 278 -6.46 -2.20 34.99
C VAL A 278 -5.67 -2.42 33.69
N GLU A 279 -5.55 -3.68 33.26
CA GLU A 279 -4.76 -4.08 32.08
C GLU A 279 -5.66 -4.18 30.84
N LEU A 280 -6.39 -3.10 30.55
CA LEU A 280 -7.36 -3.01 29.46
C LEU A 280 -7.03 -1.84 28.55
N LEU A 281 -7.24 -1.99 27.25
CA LEU A 281 -7.01 -0.94 26.26
C LEU A 281 -8.28 -0.69 25.45
N SER A 282 -8.60 0.58 25.24
CA SER A 282 -9.64 1.00 24.30
C SER A 282 -9.20 0.79 22.86
N ILE A 283 -10.01 0.09 22.07
CA ILE A 283 -9.72 -0.22 20.66
C ILE A 283 -10.40 0.72 19.67
N ASP A 284 -11.17 1.70 20.14
CA ASP A 284 -11.87 2.61 19.25
C ASP A 284 -10.88 3.41 18.40
N GLY A 285 -11.03 3.30 17.08
CA GLY A 285 -10.12 3.90 16.09
C GLY A 285 -8.79 3.15 15.88
N ILE A 286 -8.61 1.94 16.42
CA ILE A 286 -7.40 1.12 16.20
C ILE A 286 -7.75 -0.23 15.58
N THR A 287 -6.96 -0.65 14.60
CA THR A 287 -7.03 -1.99 14.01
C THR A 287 -6.08 -2.98 14.72
N ILE A 288 -6.47 -4.25 14.76
CA ILE A 288 -5.66 -5.34 15.35
C ILE A 288 -4.22 -5.39 14.78
N PRO A 289 -3.98 -5.22 13.46
CA PRO A 289 -2.62 -5.19 12.91
C PRO A 289 -1.74 -4.06 13.48
N ASN A 290 -2.33 -2.90 13.82
CA ASN A 290 -1.58 -1.79 14.41
C ASN A 290 -1.14 -2.13 15.84
N ILE A 291 -1.99 -2.84 16.60
CA ILE A 291 -1.66 -3.35 17.94
C ILE A 291 -0.54 -4.36 17.85
N ASP A 292 -0.63 -5.31 16.91
CA ASP A 292 0.43 -6.29 16.66
C ASP A 292 1.77 -5.62 16.33
N LYS A 293 1.76 -4.62 15.44
CA LYS A 293 2.97 -3.89 15.05
C LYS A 293 3.57 -3.13 16.24
N ALA A 294 2.74 -2.47 17.04
CA ALA A 294 3.19 -1.74 18.21
C ALA A 294 3.82 -2.67 19.26
N ILE A 295 3.16 -3.80 19.59
CA ILE A 295 3.69 -4.78 20.54
C ILE A 295 5.00 -5.39 20.03
N LYS A 296 5.07 -5.79 18.75
CA LYS A 296 6.31 -6.30 18.15
C LYS A 296 7.45 -5.30 18.21
N THR A 297 7.17 -4.01 17.95
CA THR A 297 8.18 -2.95 18.04
C THR A 297 8.70 -2.79 19.47
N ILE A 298 7.80 -2.85 20.47
CA ILE A 298 8.19 -2.79 21.89
C ILE A 298 9.05 -4.00 22.27
N ILE A 299 8.64 -5.21 21.88
CA ILE A 299 9.41 -6.44 22.11
C ILE A 299 10.80 -6.31 21.49
N MET A 300 10.87 -5.90 20.23
CA MET A 300 12.14 -5.67 19.55
C MET A 300 13.00 -4.63 20.26
N ASN A 301 12.45 -3.57 20.84
CA ASN A 301 13.27 -2.55 21.49
C ASN A 301 13.77 -2.95 22.88
N VAL A 302 13.01 -3.80 23.58
CA VAL A 302 13.30 -4.16 24.98
C VAL A 302 14.09 -5.47 25.08
N GLU A 303 13.88 -6.42 24.17
CA GLU A 303 14.63 -7.66 24.20
C GLU A 303 16.07 -7.47 23.70
N TYR A 304 17.04 -7.97 24.47
CA TYR A 304 18.42 -8.07 24.05
C TYR A 304 18.56 -9.17 23.00
N SER A 305 18.34 -8.81 21.74
CA SER A 305 18.72 -9.65 20.60
C SER A 305 20.15 -9.29 20.14
N THR A 306 20.86 -10.25 19.55
CA THR A 306 22.17 -9.99 18.92
C THR A 306 22.09 -8.83 17.92
N GLU A 307 20.97 -8.71 17.21
CA GLU A 307 20.70 -7.63 16.26
C GLU A 307 20.53 -6.26 16.95
N ASN A 308 19.89 -6.20 18.11
CA ASN A 308 19.77 -4.95 18.88
C ASN A 308 21.09 -4.55 19.51
N TYR A 309 21.90 -5.52 19.95
CA TYR A 309 23.25 -5.25 20.42
C TYR A 309 24.13 -4.68 19.30
N ILE A 310 24.04 -5.23 18.08
CA ILE A 310 24.74 -4.68 16.90
C ILE A 310 24.26 -3.26 16.59
N LYS A 311 22.94 -3.01 16.57
CA LYS A 311 22.40 -1.65 16.35
C LYS A 311 22.84 -0.67 17.43
N LEU A 312 22.84 -1.08 18.69
CA LEU A 312 23.30 -0.25 19.81
C LEU A 312 24.80 0.07 19.70
N LEU A 313 25.61 -0.89 19.20
CA LEU A 313 27.03 -0.66 18.92
C LEU A 313 27.24 0.32 17.77
N ASP A 314 26.48 0.17 16.67
CA ASP A 314 26.53 1.08 15.52
C ASP A 314 26.11 2.51 15.91
N GLU A 315 25.04 2.64 16.69
CA GLU A 315 24.56 3.93 17.19
C GLU A 315 25.59 4.57 18.14
N ASN A 316 26.18 3.80 19.06
CA ASN A 316 27.28 4.27 19.89
C ASN A 316 28.50 4.70 19.08
N GLN A 317 28.83 3.99 18.00
CA GLN A 317 29.94 4.33 17.13
C GLN A 317 29.67 5.63 16.36
N SER A 318 28.44 5.80 15.86
CA SER A 318 27.98 7.03 15.20
C SER A 318 28.02 8.22 16.17
N LEU A 319 27.49 8.07 17.38
CA LEU A 319 27.52 9.11 18.42
C LEU A 319 28.94 9.49 18.82
N LYS A 320 29.84 8.51 18.97
CA LYS A 320 31.28 8.77 19.24
C LYS A 320 31.93 9.55 18.11
N LYS A 321 31.61 9.23 16.85
CA LYS A 321 32.10 9.96 15.68
C LYS A 321 31.59 11.40 15.66
N GLN A 322 30.30 11.62 15.92
CA GLN A 322 29.71 12.96 16.00
C GLN A 322 30.33 13.80 17.13
N LEU A 323 30.57 13.21 18.30
CA LEU A 323 31.24 13.89 19.41
C LEU A 323 32.69 14.26 19.07
N TRP A 324 33.40 13.38 18.37
CA TRP A 324 34.77 13.62 17.93
C TRP A 324 34.83 14.76 16.89
N GLU A 325 33.96 14.73 15.88
CA GLU A 325 33.85 15.78 14.85
C GLU A 325 33.44 17.14 15.47
N ARG A 326 32.53 17.14 16.45
CA ARG A 326 32.16 18.37 17.17
C ARG A 326 33.35 18.91 18.00
N GLY A 327 34.09 18.05 18.68
CA GLY A 327 35.28 18.46 19.43
C GLY A 327 36.42 18.97 18.54
N GLU A 328 36.58 18.42 17.33
CA GLU A 328 37.56 18.86 16.35
C GLU A 328 37.20 20.24 15.78
N THR A 329 35.92 20.45 15.45
CA THR A 329 35.42 21.74 14.94
C THR A 329 35.50 22.86 15.98
N ASP A 330 35.14 22.60 17.24
CA ASP A 330 35.26 23.57 18.34
C ASP A 330 36.72 23.97 18.60
N ASN A 331 37.64 22.99 18.62
CA ASN A 331 39.07 23.27 18.77
C ASN A 331 39.63 24.05 17.57
N THR A 332 39.21 23.71 16.36
CA THR A 332 39.66 24.40 15.15
C THR A 332 39.18 25.86 15.14
N HIS A 333 37.93 26.11 15.56
CA HIS A 333 37.38 27.46 15.63
C HIS A 333 38.08 28.33 16.68
N ALA A 334 38.38 27.76 17.85
CA ALA A 334 39.17 28.43 18.89
C ALA A 334 40.59 28.77 18.41
N VAL A 335 41.27 27.83 17.74
CA VAL A 335 42.62 28.05 17.19
C VAL A 335 42.63 29.12 16.11
N ILE A 336 41.65 29.13 15.20
CA ILE A 336 41.53 30.16 14.17
C ILE A 336 41.32 31.54 14.81
N THR A 337 40.46 31.63 15.83
CA THR A 337 40.18 32.88 16.55
C THR A 337 41.43 33.41 17.26
N LEU A 338 42.14 32.54 18.00
CA LEU A 338 43.38 32.90 18.69
C LEU A 338 44.50 33.28 17.71
N THR A 339 44.59 32.61 16.57
CA THR A 339 45.59 32.93 15.54
C THR A 339 45.34 34.29 14.92
N SER A 340 44.07 34.63 14.68
CA SER A 340 43.65 35.93 14.16
C SER A 340 43.99 37.05 15.14
N GLU A 341 43.70 36.83 16.43
CA GLU A 341 43.98 37.80 17.48
C GLU A 341 45.48 37.99 17.72
N ASN A 342 46.29 36.93 17.68
CA ASN A 342 47.74 37.04 17.75
C ASN A 342 48.32 37.86 16.59
N LYS A 343 47.80 37.69 15.37
CA LYS A 343 48.22 38.53 14.23
C LYS A 343 47.87 40.00 14.46
N ARG A 344 46.70 40.29 15.02
CA ARG A 344 46.27 41.66 15.37
C ARG A 344 47.22 42.29 16.41
N LEU A 345 47.51 41.56 17.49
CA LEU A 345 48.42 42.01 18.54
C LEU A 345 49.85 42.20 18.02
N LEU A 346 50.34 41.34 17.12
CA LEU A 346 51.63 41.50 16.47
C LEU A 346 51.70 42.82 15.67
N LEU A 347 50.65 43.13 14.91
CA LEU A 347 50.55 44.39 14.16
C LEU A 347 50.53 45.61 15.10
N GLU A 348 49.82 45.50 16.23
CA GLU A 348 49.71 46.55 17.22
C GLU A 348 51.05 46.79 17.95
N ASN A 349 51.74 45.72 18.36
CA ASN A 349 53.09 45.77 18.91
C ASN A 349 54.10 46.38 17.93
N ASN A 350 54.03 46.03 16.64
CA ASN A 350 54.86 46.65 15.62
C ASN A 350 54.60 48.16 15.48
N LYS A 351 53.34 48.61 15.58
CA LYS A 351 53.01 50.04 15.59
C LYS A 351 53.55 50.74 16.84
N LEU A 352 53.44 50.11 18.01
CA LEU A 352 53.99 50.62 19.26
C LEU A 352 55.51 50.72 19.20
N PHE A 353 56.19 49.70 18.67
CA PHE A 353 57.65 49.69 18.51
C PHE A 353 58.12 50.81 17.57
N ARG A 354 57.40 51.05 16.47
CA ARG A 354 57.67 52.19 15.57
C ARG A 354 57.49 53.54 16.28
N LYS A 355 56.41 53.70 17.08
CA LYS A 355 56.18 54.91 17.88
C LYS A 355 57.27 55.10 18.95
N TYR A 356 57.65 54.03 19.64
CA TYR A 356 58.73 54.03 20.62
C TYR A 356 60.06 54.46 20.00
N ASN A 357 60.44 53.87 18.86
CA ASN A 357 61.66 54.23 18.15
C ASN A 357 61.62 55.68 17.63
N ALA A 358 60.46 56.18 17.20
CA ALA A 358 60.29 57.57 16.80
C ALA A 358 60.43 58.55 17.99
N LEU A 359 59.97 58.16 19.18
CA LEU A 359 60.15 58.92 20.42
C LEU A 359 61.61 58.89 20.89
N LEU A 360 62.28 57.75 20.83
CA LEU A 360 63.70 57.59 21.17
C LEU A 360 64.59 58.51 20.33
N ARG A 361 64.27 58.66 19.04
CA ARG A 361 64.95 59.59 18.13
C ARG A 361 64.72 61.06 18.47
N LYS A 362 63.61 61.41 19.14
CA LYS A 362 63.32 62.78 19.59
C LYS A 362 63.98 63.15 20.93
N THR A 363 64.31 62.17 21.76
CA THR A 363 64.87 62.39 23.10
C THR A 363 66.40 62.36 23.19
N GLY A 364 67.11 62.23 22.06
CA GLY A 364 68.57 62.43 21.99
C GLY A 364 69.43 61.37 22.71
N ASN A 365 68.85 60.23 23.10
CA ASN A 365 69.60 59.12 23.71
C ASN A 365 69.84 58.03 22.66
N VAL A 366 71.03 58.05 22.06
CA VAL A 366 71.47 57.05 21.08
C VAL A 366 72.31 56.03 21.82
N ASP A 367 71.74 54.85 22.08
CA ASP A 367 72.53 53.63 22.17
C ASP A 367 71.72 52.43 21.66
N THR A 368 72.28 51.77 20.65
CA THR A 368 71.92 50.48 20.03
C THR A 368 70.62 50.39 19.18
N PRO A 369 70.73 50.23 17.84
CA PRO A 369 69.63 49.75 17.01
C PRO A 369 69.50 48.22 17.14
N LEU A 370 68.38 47.74 17.67
CA LEU A 370 68.04 46.31 17.62
C LEU A 370 67.64 45.95 16.18
N SER A 371 68.60 45.51 15.37
CA SER A 371 68.34 44.95 14.05
C SER A 371 67.82 43.53 14.18
N HIS A 372 66.51 43.34 14.03
CA HIS A 372 66.00 42.10 13.46
C HIS A 372 65.10 42.44 12.29
N ASP A 373 65.59 42.09 11.10
CA ASP A 373 64.93 42.28 9.81
C ASP A 373 63.53 41.66 9.82
N ILE A 374 62.53 42.53 9.68
CA ILE A 374 61.19 42.17 9.25
C ILE A 374 61.13 42.45 7.76
N SER A 375 61.67 41.54 6.95
CA SER A 375 61.54 41.59 5.48
C SER A 375 61.43 40.19 4.89
N SER A 376 60.32 39.51 5.17
CA SER A 376 59.76 38.48 4.28
C SER A 376 58.31 38.20 4.67
N LEU A 377 57.41 39.13 4.38
CA LEU A 377 55.97 38.88 4.28
C LEU A 377 55.42 39.63 3.07
N SER A 378 55.51 38.96 1.93
CA SER A 378 54.61 39.15 0.79
C SER A 378 54.28 37.77 0.22
N SER A 379 53.03 37.38 0.45
CA SER A 379 52.14 36.58 -0.39
C SER A 379 52.59 35.23 -0.95
N ASP A 380 51.95 34.21 -0.40
CA ASP A 380 51.21 33.16 -1.12
C ASP A 380 52.02 32.07 -1.86
N ASN A 381 52.20 30.94 -1.19
CA ASN A 381 51.57 29.68 -1.62
C ASN A 381 51.58 28.69 -0.45
N GLY A 382 50.43 28.06 -0.23
CA GLY A 382 50.12 27.28 0.96
C GLY A 382 51.03 26.08 1.21
N GLU A 383 51.39 25.92 2.48
CA GLU A 383 51.57 24.60 3.07
C GLU A 383 50.78 24.54 4.39
N PRO A 384 50.07 23.42 4.66
CA PRO A 384 49.29 23.28 5.87
C PRO A 384 50.25 23.25 7.07
N ILE A 385 49.93 24.06 8.08
CA ILE A 385 50.67 24.12 9.33
C ILE A 385 50.66 22.73 9.97
N ASN A 386 51.83 22.12 9.97
CA ASN A 386 52.15 20.82 10.53
C ASN A 386 51.86 20.84 12.04
N THR A 387 50.91 20.03 12.50
CA THR A 387 50.43 19.91 13.90
C THR A 387 51.48 19.37 14.91
N ASN A 388 52.76 19.40 14.56
CA ASN A 388 53.85 18.81 15.34
C ASN A 388 54.51 19.76 16.37
N ILE A 389 54.11 21.03 16.47
CA ILE A 389 54.74 21.97 17.42
C ILE A 389 54.46 21.57 18.88
N ILE A 390 53.32 20.93 19.18
CA ILE A 390 52.92 20.59 20.56
C ILE A 390 53.74 19.43 21.16
N LYS A 391 54.44 18.61 20.35
CA LYS A 391 55.32 17.53 20.87
C LYS A 391 56.69 18.03 21.39
N SER A 392 57.05 19.29 21.16
CA SER A 392 58.41 19.78 21.43
C SER A 392 58.64 20.45 22.79
N ILE A 393 57.61 20.60 23.65
CA ILE A 393 57.73 21.46 24.85
C ILE A 393 57.93 20.68 26.17
N LYS A 394 57.86 19.34 26.20
CA LYS A 394 58.31 18.57 27.39
C LYS A 394 59.72 18.05 27.19
N ARG A 395 60.68 18.61 27.93
CA ARG A 395 62.06 18.12 27.99
C ARG A 395 62.03 16.71 28.62
N ILE A 396 62.26 15.69 27.81
CA ILE A 396 62.22 14.29 28.26
C ILE A 396 63.46 14.03 29.13
N THR A 397 63.25 13.78 30.43
CA THR A 397 64.31 13.52 31.41
C THR A 397 64.37 12.03 31.79
N LYS A 398 65.55 11.56 32.19
CA LYS A 398 65.74 10.18 32.68
C LYS A 398 65.09 9.99 34.05
N ASN A 399 64.64 8.77 34.31
CA ASN A 399 64.16 8.31 35.61
C ASN A 399 65.35 7.99 36.53
N LYS A 400 65.09 7.70 37.82
CA LYS A 400 66.14 7.31 38.80
C LYS A 400 66.97 6.10 38.35
N ASP A 401 66.40 5.21 37.53
CA ASP A 401 67.07 4.01 37.00
C ASP A 401 67.80 4.25 35.66
N GLY A 402 67.94 5.51 35.22
CA GLY A 402 68.68 5.87 34.00
C GLY A 402 67.94 5.64 32.67
N LYS A 403 66.71 5.11 32.71
CA LYS A 403 65.81 4.87 31.56
C LYS A 403 64.88 6.06 31.29
N TYR A 404 64.09 6.00 30.23
CA TYR A 404 63.14 7.04 29.81
C TYR A 404 61.71 6.49 29.75
N ILE A 405 60.75 7.07 30.49
CA ILE A 405 59.33 6.71 30.40
C ILE A 405 58.58 7.72 29.55
N ILE A 406 57.99 7.26 28.45
CA ILE A 406 57.22 8.10 27.52
C ILE A 406 55.92 7.38 27.19
N ASN A 407 54.78 8.02 27.47
CA ASN A 407 53.43 7.45 27.28
C ASN A 407 53.24 6.05 27.92
N GLY A 408 53.87 5.80 29.08
CA GLY A 408 53.75 4.53 29.82
C GLY A 408 54.68 3.41 29.34
N ILE A 409 55.53 3.66 28.34
CA ILE A 409 56.52 2.70 27.83
C ILE A 409 57.92 3.13 28.27
N THR A 410 58.72 2.17 28.75
CA THR A 410 60.09 2.39 29.21
C THR A 410 61.09 2.10 28.10
N TYR A 411 61.96 3.06 27.81
CA TYR A 411 63.03 2.96 26.82
C TYR A 411 64.39 3.11 27.49
N ASP A 412 65.39 2.36 27.03
CA ASP A 412 66.76 2.48 27.54
C ASP A 412 67.46 3.72 26.95
N LYS A 413 67.07 4.15 25.75
CA LYS A 413 67.64 5.30 25.04
C LYS A 413 66.55 6.27 24.56
N LEU A 414 66.86 7.57 24.60
CA LEU A 414 65.98 8.58 24.01
C LEU A 414 66.12 8.62 22.47
N PHE A 415 67.35 8.50 21.99
CA PHE A 415 67.71 8.50 20.58
C PHE A 415 68.43 7.20 20.20
N GLY A 416 68.03 6.57 19.09
CA GLY A 416 68.64 5.34 18.59
C GLY A 416 68.57 5.18 17.08
N SER A 417 69.05 4.03 16.57
CA SER A 417 68.89 3.68 15.16
C SER A 417 67.43 3.33 14.84
N ARG A 418 67.06 3.24 13.55
CA ARG A 418 65.72 2.77 13.15
C ARG A 418 65.39 1.38 13.71
N HIS A 419 66.40 0.52 13.83
CA HIS A 419 66.27 -0.79 14.45
C HIS A 419 65.96 -0.66 15.94
N ASP A 420 66.72 0.16 16.68
CA ASP A 420 66.46 0.39 18.11
C ASP A 420 65.06 0.94 18.38
N VAL A 421 64.55 1.83 17.52
CA VAL A 421 63.21 2.40 17.65
C VAL A 421 62.12 1.37 17.32
N TRP A 422 62.34 0.55 16.28
CA TRP A 422 61.38 -0.48 15.87
C TRP A 422 61.18 -1.56 16.94
N TYR A 423 62.26 -1.99 17.58
CA TYR A 423 62.23 -3.01 18.64
C TYR A 423 62.00 -2.43 20.04
N GLY A 424 61.81 -1.11 20.17
CA GLY A 424 61.44 -0.47 21.45
C GLY A 424 62.59 -0.24 22.42
N ASN A 425 63.84 -0.32 21.98
CA ASN A 425 65.03 0.03 22.77
C ASN A 425 65.23 1.55 22.87
N ALA A 426 64.83 2.29 21.82
CA ALA A 426 64.87 3.75 21.78
C ALA A 426 63.51 4.36 21.46
N TYR A 427 63.24 5.57 21.97
CA TYR A 427 61.97 6.25 21.71
C TYR A 427 61.86 6.81 20.29
N LYS A 428 62.88 7.53 19.83
CA LYS A 428 62.91 8.12 18.49
C LYS A 428 64.31 8.04 17.86
N THR A 429 64.37 8.20 16.55
CA THR A 429 65.65 8.30 15.85
C THR A 429 66.26 9.69 16.02
N THR A 430 67.54 9.87 15.66
CA THR A 430 68.16 11.21 15.60
C THR A 430 67.45 12.15 14.63
N GLY A 431 66.78 11.61 13.61
CA GLY A 431 65.88 12.35 12.71
C GLY A 431 64.44 12.44 13.21
N GLU A 432 64.22 12.26 14.52
CA GLU A 432 62.96 12.42 15.24
C GLU A 432 61.81 11.46 14.88
N LEU A 433 62.04 10.46 14.03
CA LEU A 433 61.05 9.44 13.69
C LEU A 433 60.77 8.51 14.88
N THR A 434 59.49 8.28 15.20
CA THR A 434 59.05 7.26 16.17
C THR A 434 58.73 5.94 15.46
N LYS A 435 58.36 4.90 16.22
CA LYS A 435 58.02 3.58 15.66
C LYS A 435 56.89 3.64 14.63
N ASP A 436 55.88 4.49 14.85
CA ASP A 436 54.73 4.64 13.94
C ASP A 436 55.11 5.30 12.60
N ASP A 437 56.21 6.03 12.58
CA ASP A 437 56.77 6.70 11.39
C ASP A 437 57.65 5.76 10.54
N LEU A 438 57.83 4.51 10.98
CA LEU A 438 58.67 3.50 10.34
C LEU A 438 57.83 2.36 9.75
N ILE A 439 58.34 1.74 8.68
CA ILE A 439 57.78 0.54 8.06
C ILE A 439 58.91 -0.39 7.60
N ILE A 440 58.62 -1.68 7.42
CA ILE A 440 59.56 -2.62 6.81
C ILE A 440 59.24 -2.73 5.31
N ASN A 441 60.24 -2.56 4.46
CA ASN A 441 60.08 -2.72 3.01
C ASN A 441 60.14 -4.21 2.58
N ASN A 442 59.87 -4.48 1.30
CA ASN A 442 59.88 -5.84 0.75
C ASN A 442 61.25 -6.56 0.87
N THR A 443 62.34 -5.83 1.10
CA THR A 443 63.69 -6.38 1.35
C THR A 443 64.01 -6.59 2.84
N GLY A 444 63.03 -6.41 3.74
CA GLY A 444 63.21 -6.58 5.19
C GLY A 444 63.90 -5.41 5.91
N LYS A 445 64.14 -4.27 5.24
CA LYS A 445 64.79 -3.09 5.84
C LYS A 445 63.76 -2.14 6.44
N ILE A 446 64.06 -1.62 7.65
CA ILE A 446 63.24 -0.62 8.33
C ILE A 446 63.52 0.77 7.73
N ILE A 447 62.51 1.37 7.11
CA ILE A 447 62.56 2.66 6.43
C ILE A 447 61.50 3.63 6.96
N SER A 448 61.62 4.91 6.63
CA SER A 448 60.61 5.92 6.99
C SER A 448 59.37 5.76 6.11
N LYS A 449 58.19 5.72 6.73
CA LYS A 449 56.88 5.65 6.07
C LYS A 449 56.66 6.83 5.13
N LYS A 450 56.95 8.05 5.60
CA LYS A 450 56.82 9.28 4.78
C LYS A 450 57.72 9.24 3.56
N LYS A 451 58.99 8.83 3.72
CA LYS A 451 59.92 8.69 2.60
C LYS A 451 59.45 7.61 1.62
N SER A 452 58.97 6.47 2.11
CA SER A 452 58.45 5.40 1.24
C SER A 452 57.24 5.85 0.41
N ILE A 453 56.26 6.51 1.03
CA ILE A 453 55.07 7.01 0.34
C ILE A 453 55.46 8.08 -0.68
N HIS A 454 56.34 9.00 -0.31
CA HIS A 454 56.83 10.04 -1.22
C HIS A 454 57.57 9.44 -2.42
N GLU A 455 58.39 8.42 -2.22
CA GLU A 455 59.08 7.74 -3.32
C GLU A 455 58.10 7.00 -4.26
N THR A 456 57.03 6.40 -3.71
CA THR A 456 55.97 5.74 -4.51
C THR A 456 55.11 6.74 -5.27
N VAL A 457 54.75 7.87 -4.67
CA VAL A 457 53.87 8.88 -5.28
C VAL A 457 54.57 9.65 -6.41
N TYR A 458 55.88 9.88 -6.31
CA TYR A 458 56.66 10.61 -7.31
C TYR A 458 57.46 9.70 -8.26
N ASP A 459 57.25 8.38 -8.17
CA ASP A 459 57.83 7.37 -9.06
C ASP A 459 59.35 7.51 -9.31
N ARG A 460 60.08 7.98 -8.29
CA ARG A 460 61.51 8.33 -8.43
C ARG A 460 62.39 7.11 -8.68
N PHE A 461 61.98 5.93 -8.23
CA PHE A 461 62.69 4.68 -8.50
C PHE A 461 62.62 4.28 -9.98
N SER A 462 61.53 4.62 -10.66
CA SER A 462 61.34 4.44 -12.10
C SER A 462 62.16 5.48 -12.89
N GLN A 463 62.22 6.72 -12.41
CA GLN A 463 63.00 7.81 -13.03
C GLN A 463 64.53 7.67 -12.83
N THR A 464 64.99 7.02 -11.76
CA THR A 464 66.42 6.82 -11.46
C THR A 464 66.95 5.43 -11.89
N GLY A 465 66.11 4.62 -12.54
CA GLY A 465 66.52 3.35 -13.17
C GLY A 465 66.81 2.19 -12.20
N VAL A 466 66.29 2.23 -10.98
CA VAL A 466 66.64 1.23 -9.94
C VAL A 466 65.72 -0.01 -9.96
N ASN A 467 64.69 -0.06 -10.82
CA ASN A 467 63.87 -1.25 -11.04
C ASN A 467 63.51 -1.44 -12.53
N LEU A 468 64.51 -1.67 -13.40
CA LEU A 468 64.26 -2.29 -14.70
C LEU A 468 64.02 -3.79 -14.48
N THR A 469 62.76 -4.22 -14.47
CA THR A 469 62.40 -5.63 -14.61
C THR A 469 62.63 -6.07 -16.07
N PRO A 470 63.30 -7.20 -16.34
CA PRO A 470 63.43 -7.69 -17.72
C PRO A 470 62.07 -8.09 -18.27
N ASP A 471 61.82 -7.72 -19.52
CA ASP A 471 60.63 -8.07 -20.30
C ASP A 471 60.27 -9.56 -20.17
N ARG A 472 59.02 -9.83 -19.77
CA ARG A 472 58.42 -11.15 -19.97
C ARG A 472 57.54 -11.08 -21.21
N GLU A 473 57.98 -11.77 -22.26
CA GLU A 473 57.18 -12.08 -23.44
C GLU A 473 55.85 -12.77 -23.06
N PRO A 474 54.80 -12.57 -23.87
CA PRO A 474 53.49 -13.13 -23.59
C PRO A 474 53.40 -14.60 -24.01
N ASN A 475 52.95 -15.44 -23.10
CA ASN A 475 52.19 -16.67 -23.40
C ASN A 475 51.17 -16.92 -22.29
#